data_AF-A0A7S3I490-F1
#
_entry.id   AF-A0A7S3I490-F1
#
_cell.length_a   1.000
_cell.length_b   1.000
_cell.length_c   1.000
_cell.angle_alpha   90.00
_cell.angle_beta   90.00
_cell.angle_gamma   90.00
#
_symmetry.space_group_name_H-M   'P 1'
#
loop_
_entity.id
_entity.type
_entity.pdbx_description
1 polymer ?
#
loop_
_entity_poly.entity_id
_entity_poly.type
_entity_poly.pdbx_seq_one_letter_code
_entity_poly.pdbx_strand_id
1 'polypeptide(L)'
;MTRIGINEIVVGLERMGVTCDSADARLLISRFDGDEDMRLSFWEFANAVLPIESNLRDDMERRQRTRDSSLSTETHMLFKQLLRSSIDAECMVESIRQQVEQSMPMSLRAIFDELDWLKRGFLTSSEFRRYFEGYLDETSQLRQQATRNQ
;
A
#
# COMPACT_ATOMS: atom_id res chain seq x y z
N MET A 1 -3.72 23.11 11.65
CA MET A 1 -3.87 21.67 11.97
C MET A 1 -2.49 21.04 11.87
N THR A 2 -2.09 20.23 12.85
CA THR A 2 -0.78 19.56 12.84
C THR A 2 -0.79 18.47 11.77
N ARG A 3 0.14 18.54 10.81
CA ARG A 3 0.37 17.51 9.80
C ARG A 3 1.65 16.76 10.14
N ILE A 4 1.71 15.47 9.80
CA ILE A 4 2.84 14.58 10.11
C ILE A 4 3.72 14.49 8.86
N GLY A 5 4.96 14.96 8.92
CA GLY A 5 5.93 14.83 7.84
C GLY A 5 6.85 13.61 8.01
N ILE A 6 7.79 13.47 7.08
CA ILE A 6 8.77 12.37 7.03
C ILE A 6 9.51 12.23 8.37
N ASN A 7 10.03 13.34 8.91
CA ASN A 7 10.82 13.33 10.14
C ASN A 7 9.98 12.89 11.35
N GLU A 8 8.73 13.34 11.43
CA GLU A 8 7.82 12.96 12.52
C GLU A 8 7.47 11.46 12.45
N ILE A 9 7.30 10.89 11.26
CA ILE A 9 7.08 9.45 11.07
C ILE A 9 8.30 8.66 11.53
N VAL A 10 9.50 9.02 11.07
CA VAL A 10 10.74 8.30 11.43
C VAL A 10 10.93 8.30 12.95
N VAL A 11 10.84 9.47 13.60
CA VAL A 11 11.00 9.59 15.06
C VAL A 11 9.88 8.87 15.81
N GLY A 12 8.64 8.93 15.32
CA GLY A 12 7.50 8.26 15.93
C GLY A 12 7.64 6.73 15.90
N LEU A 13 8.02 6.19 14.75
CA LEU A 13 8.22 4.75 14.55
C LEU A 13 9.43 4.24 15.33
N GLU A 14 10.53 4.99 15.38
CA GLU A 14 11.70 4.65 16.18
C GLU A 14 11.34 4.52 17.67
N ARG A 15 10.54 5.45 18.20
CA ARG A 15 10.04 5.38 19.59
C ARG A 15 9.13 4.18 19.85
N MET A 16 8.45 3.68 18.83
CA MET A 16 7.66 2.45 18.89
C MET A 16 8.52 1.19 18.69
N GLY A 17 9.82 1.34 18.43
CA GLY A 17 10.75 0.27 18.10
C GLY A 17 10.46 -0.37 16.74
N VAL A 18 9.99 0.42 15.78
CA VAL A 18 9.84 0.05 14.37
C VAL A 18 10.96 0.72 13.59
N THR A 19 11.76 -0.08 12.88
CA THR A 19 12.79 0.44 11.98
C THR A 19 12.14 1.04 10.74
N CYS A 20 12.41 2.31 10.47
CA CYS A 20 11.92 3.05 9.31
C CYS A 20 12.94 4.14 8.99
N ASP A 21 13.42 4.19 7.75
CA ASP A 21 14.25 5.29 7.29
C ASP A 21 13.43 6.37 6.57
N SER A 22 14.10 7.42 6.08
CA SER A 22 13.44 8.53 5.37
C SER A 22 12.88 8.14 4.00
N ALA A 23 13.36 7.05 3.38
CA ALA A 23 12.84 6.53 2.12
C ALA A 23 11.57 5.71 2.38
N ASP A 24 11.59 4.84 3.38
CA ASP A 24 10.41 4.09 3.85
C ASP A 24 9.26 5.04 4.23
N ALA A 25 9.57 6.07 5.03
CA ALA A 25 8.58 7.06 5.45
C ALA A 25 8.03 7.87 4.26
N ARG A 26 8.85 8.12 3.23
CA ARG A 26 8.41 8.79 2.01
C ARG A 26 7.44 7.93 1.22
N LEU A 27 7.71 6.63 1.07
CA LEU A 27 6.81 5.68 0.41
C LEU A 27 5.47 5.63 1.15
N LEU A 28 5.51 5.49 2.47
CA LEU A 28 4.31 5.47 3.30
C LEU A 28 3.47 6.75 3.16
N ILE A 29 4.10 7.93 3.20
CA ILE A 29 3.38 9.20 3.02
C ILE A 29 2.78 9.27 1.61
N SER A 30 3.57 8.98 0.58
CA SER A 30 3.11 9.06 -0.82
C SER A 30 1.91 8.17 -1.13
N ARG A 31 1.70 7.12 -0.34
CA ARG A 31 0.55 6.23 -0.47
C ARG A 31 -0.77 6.86 -0.01
N PHE A 32 -0.73 7.66 1.04
CA PHE A 32 -1.92 8.17 1.73
C PHE A 32 -2.12 9.67 1.60
N ASP A 33 -1.10 10.40 1.16
CA ASP A 33 -1.13 11.82 0.86
C ASP A 33 -2.02 12.08 -0.37
N GLY A 34 -3.24 12.54 -0.11
CA GLY A 34 -4.24 12.82 -1.14
C GLY A 34 -4.17 14.25 -1.67
N ASP A 35 -3.53 15.17 -0.94
CA ASP A 35 -3.35 16.57 -1.36
C ASP A 35 -1.94 16.89 -1.88
N GLU A 36 -1.06 15.87 -1.94
CA GLU A 36 0.30 15.89 -2.51
C GLU A 36 1.24 16.89 -1.82
N ASP A 37 1.03 17.18 -0.53
CA ASP A 37 1.87 18.12 0.23
C ASP A 37 3.06 17.46 0.95
N MET A 38 3.23 16.14 0.78
CA MET A 38 4.22 15.28 1.45
C MET A 38 4.07 15.26 2.98
N ARG A 39 2.86 15.45 3.48
CA ARG A 39 2.52 15.35 4.90
C ARG A 39 1.16 14.67 5.06
N LEU A 40 0.98 13.98 6.17
CA LEU A 40 -0.30 13.36 6.48
C LEU A 40 -1.12 14.25 7.41
N SER A 41 -2.30 14.63 6.96
CA SER A 41 -3.38 15.06 7.83
C SER A 41 -3.86 13.91 8.72
N PHE A 42 -4.66 14.23 9.73
CA PHE A 42 -5.27 13.23 10.61
C PHE A 42 -6.05 12.17 9.82
N TRP A 43 -6.81 12.58 8.82
CA TRP A 43 -7.67 11.67 8.05
C TRP A 43 -6.86 10.74 7.15
N GLU A 44 -5.79 11.24 6.53
CA GLU A 44 -4.89 10.43 5.70
C GLU A 44 -4.13 9.42 6.55
N PHE A 45 -3.66 9.83 7.72
CA PHE A 45 -3.06 8.89 8.67
C PHE A 45 -4.08 7.86 9.18
N ALA A 46 -5.30 8.28 9.50
CA ALA A 46 -6.35 7.35 9.96
C ALA A 46 -6.69 6.32 8.87
N ASN A 47 -6.70 6.72 7.59
CA ASN A 47 -6.92 5.79 6.46
C ASN A 47 -5.85 4.70 6.37
N ALA A 48 -4.62 4.95 6.86
CA ALA A 48 -3.58 3.92 6.91
C ALA A 48 -3.84 2.83 7.96
N VAL A 49 -4.72 3.09 8.92
CA VAL A 49 -4.97 2.24 10.09
C VAL A 49 -6.38 1.65 10.10
N LEU A 50 -7.33 2.36 9.49
CA LEU A 50 -8.73 1.95 9.45
C LEU A 50 -8.94 0.72 8.55
N PRO A 51 -9.93 -0.13 8.86
CA PRO A 51 -10.32 -1.22 7.99
C PRO A 51 -10.71 -0.74 6.60
N ILE A 52 -10.38 -1.54 5.60
CA ILE A 52 -10.80 -1.31 4.20
C ILE A 52 -12.32 -1.51 4.06
N GLU A 53 -12.89 -2.45 4.81
CA GLU A 53 -14.33 -2.72 4.79
C GLU A 53 -15.13 -1.60 5.46
N SER A 54 -16.08 -1.03 4.72
CA SER A 54 -16.91 0.09 5.18
C SER A 54 -17.66 -0.21 6.48
N ASN A 55 -18.19 -1.43 6.63
CA ASN A 55 -18.96 -1.80 7.81
C ASN A 55 -18.10 -1.84 9.07
N LEU A 56 -16.88 -2.38 8.98
CA LEU A 56 -15.93 -2.43 10.10
C LEU A 56 -15.42 -1.04 10.47
N ARG A 57 -15.26 -0.18 9.46
CA ARG A 57 -14.88 1.23 9.65
C ARG A 57 -15.96 2.00 10.40
N ASP A 58 -17.22 1.88 9.97
CA ASP A 58 -18.37 2.49 10.64
C ASP A 58 -18.48 2.01 12.10
N ASP A 59 -18.32 0.71 12.32
CA ASP A 59 -18.36 0.13 13.66
C ASP A 59 -17.23 0.67 14.56
N MET A 60 -16.02 0.85 14.00
CA MET A 60 -14.90 1.44 14.73
C MET A 60 -15.13 2.92 15.08
N GLU A 61 -15.66 3.72 14.16
CA GLU A 61 -15.95 5.14 14.41
C GLU A 61 -17.08 5.34 15.44
N ARG A 62 -18.02 4.40 15.50
CA ARG A 62 -19.12 4.40 16.48
C ARG A 62 -18.72 3.94 17.88
N ARG A 63 -17.52 3.36 18.07
CA ARG A 63 -17.05 2.94 19.39
C ARG A 63 -16.98 4.16 20.32
N GLN A 64 -17.83 4.17 21.35
CA GLN A 64 -17.75 5.19 22.40
C GLN A 64 -16.40 5.12 23.08
N ARG A 65 -15.77 6.28 23.26
CA ARG A 65 -14.54 6.40 24.03
C ARG A 65 -14.81 5.92 25.45
N THR A 66 -14.23 4.78 25.82
CA THR A 66 -14.18 4.35 27.21
C THR A 66 -13.40 5.37 28.02
N ARG A 67 -13.83 5.60 29.26
CA ARG A 67 -13.25 6.59 30.18
C ARG A 67 -11.76 6.33 30.45
N ASP A 68 -11.34 5.08 30.33
CA ASP A 68 -9.93 4.67 30.31
C ASP A 68 -9.40 4.80 28.88
N SER A 69 -8.63 5.87 28.66
CA SER A 69 -8.10 6.28 27.37
C SER A 69 -6.76 5.61 27.00
N SER A 70 -6.31 4.62 27.75
CA SER A 70 -5.07 3.88 27.46
C SER A 70 -5.37 2.66 26.61
N LEU A 71 -4.66 2.52 25.49
CA LEU A 71 -4.69 1.30 24.69
C LEU A 71 -4.10 0.13 25.50
N SER A 72 -4.65 -1.07 25.30
CA SER A 72 -4.08 -2.27 25.93
C SER A 72 -2.69 -2.57 25.35
N THR A 73 -1.86 -3.32 26.09
CA THR A 73 -0.56 -3.79 25.59
C THR A 73 -0.69 -4.56 24.28
N GLU A 74 -1.74 -5.38 24.16
CA GLU A 74 -2.05 -6.11 22.94
C GLU A 74 -2.36 -5.17 21.78
N THR A 75 -3.20 -4.14 21.99
CA THR A 75 -3.50 -3.16 20.95
C THR A 75 -2.25 -2.39 20.52
N HIS A 76 -1.36 -2.03 21.45
CA HIS A 76 -0.07 -1.42 21.12
C HIS A 76 0.79 -2.32 20.24
N MET A 77 0.85 -3.62 20.56
CA MET A 77 1.61 -4.60 19.78
C MET A 77 1.02 -4.79 18.37
N LEU A 78 -0.30 -4.94 18.26
CA LEU A 78 -0.99 -5.08 16.97
C LEU A 78 -0.83 -3.83 16.11
N PHE A 79 -0.94 -2.65 16.71
CA PHE A 79 -0.74 -1.39 16.01
C PHE A 79 0.69 -1.25 15.48
N LYS A 80 1.69 -1.63 16.28
CA LYS A 80 3.09 -1.70 15.85
C LYS A 80 3.27 -2.65 14.66
N GLN A 81 2.68 -3.85 14.74
CA GLN A 81 2.78 -4.85 13.68
C GLN A 81 2.11 -4.37 12.39
N LEU A 82 0.96 -3.70 12.49
CA LEU A 82 0.25 -3.10 11.36
C LEU A 82 1.13 -2.07 10.63
N LEU A 83 1.71 -1.13 11.37
CA LEU A 83 2.58 -0.10 10.78
C LEU A 83 3.80 -0.73 10.10
N ARG A 84 4.41 -1.73 10.74
CA ARG A 84 5.55 -2.44 10.14
C ARG A 84 5.16 -3.15 8.84
N SER A 85 4.04 -3.88 8.85
CA SER A 85 3.54 -4.57 7.67
C SER A 85 3.16 -3.61 6.55
N SER A 86 2.69 -2.42 6.88
CA SER A 86 2.34 -1.39 5.90
C SER A 86 3.60 -0.85 5.21
N ILE A 87 4.66 -0.58 5.96
CA ILE A 87 5.95 -0.16 5.40
C ILE A 87 6.55 -1.25 4.52
N ASP A 88 6.58 -2.49 5.01
CA ASP A 88 7.12 -3.62 4.26
C ASP A 88 6.37 -3.83 2.93
N ALA A 89 5.05 -3.62 2.92
CA ALA A 89 4.24 -3.68 1.70
C ALA A 89 4.60 -2.57 0.70
N GLU A 90 4.73 -1.32 1.15
CA GLU A 90 5.09 -0.22 0.25
C GLU A 90 6.53 -0.37 -0.29
N CYS A 91 7.48 -0.84 0.52
CA CYS A 91 8.84 -1.13 0.04
C CYS A 91 8.86 -2.27 -0.97
N MET A 92 8.03 -3.30 -0.79
CA MET A 92 7.87 -4.39 -1.76
C MET A 92 7.29 -3.88 -3.08
N VAL A 93 6.24 -3.04 -3.03
CA VAL A 93 5.63 -2.44 -4.23
C VAL A 93 6.64 -1.59 -4.98
N GLU A 94 7.42 -0.76 -4.27
CA GLU A 94 8.46 0.06 -4.89
C GLU A 94 9.58 -0.78 -5.50
N SER A 95 9.99 -1.86 -4.83
CA SER A 95 10.98 -2.79 -5.38
C SER A 95 10.49 -3.44 -6.68
N ILE A 96 9.24 -3.89 -6.72
CA ILE A 96 8.62 -4.42 -7.95
C ILE A 96 8.58 -3.34 -9.04
N ARG A 97 8.19 -2.11 -8.70
CA ARG A 97 8.17 -0.99 -9.65
C ARG A 97 9.54 -0.75 -10.27
N GLN A 98 10.61 -0.71 -9.45
CA GLN A 98 11.99 -0.53 -9.92
C GLN A 98 12.47 -1.70 -10.78
N GLN A 99 12.15 -2.93 -10.40
CA GLN A 99 12.47 -4.12 -11.20
C GLN A 99 11.78 -4.07 -12.56
N VAL A 100 10.49 -3.72 -12.59
CA VAL A 100 9.73 -3.54 -13.83
C VAL A 100 10.40 -2.47 -14.69
N GLU A 101 10.73 -1.31 -14.13
CA GLU A 101 11.39 -0.22 -14.85
C GLU A 101 12.75 -0.63 -15.44
N GLN A 102 13.57 -1.39 -14.69
CA GLN A 102 14.88 -1.86 -15.17
C GLN A 102 14.80 -3.00 -16.18
N SER A 103 13.81 -3.89 -16.03
CA SER A 103 13.63 -5.05 -16.89
C SER A 103 12.90 -4.72 -18.20
N MET A 104 12.27 -3.54 -18.29
CA MET A 104 11.45 -3.16 -19.42
C MET A 104 12.32 -2.66 -20.59
N PRO A 105 12.34 -3.36 -21.73
CA PRO A 105 13.15 -2.97 -22.89
C PRO A 105 12.54 -1.80 -23.69
N MET A 106 11.33 -1.37 -23.33
CA MET A 106 10.52 -0.41 -24.08
C MET A 106 9.89 0.61 -23.14
N SER A 107 9.50 1.77 -23.63
CA SER A 107 8.86 2.78 -22.80
C SER A 107 7.43 2.36 -22.41
N LEU A 108 6.96 2.82 -21.24
CA LEU A 108 5.55 2.66 -20.83
C LEU A 108 4.56 3.13 -21.89
N ARG A 109 4.92 4.18 -22.63
CA ARG A 109 4.11 4.69 -23.74
C ARG A 109 4.01 3.68 -24.89
N ALA A 110 5.12 3.03 -25.24
CA ALA A 110 5.11 2.00 -26.28
C ALA A 110 4.24 0.80 -25.86
N ILE A 111 4.29 0.39 -24.59
CA ILE A 111 3.43 -0.69 -24.06
C ILE A 111 1.97 -0.28 -24.11
N PHE A 112 1.66 0.95 -23.71
CA PHE A 112 0.30 1.47 -23.78
C PHE A 112 -0.22 1.48 -25.21
N ASP A 113 0.58 1.95 -26.18
CA ASP A 113 0.19 1.99 -27.59
C ASP A 113 0.04 0.55 -28.19
N GLU A 114 0.78 -0.43 -27.66
CA GLU A 114 0.64 -1.85 -28.03
C GLU A 114 -0.64 -2.49 -27.45
N LEU A 115 -0.94 -2.18 -26.18
CA LEU A 115 -2.16 -2.62 -25.51
C LEU A 115 -3.42 -1.95 -26.11
N ASP A 116 -3.33 -0.67 -26.45
CA ASP A 116 -4.38 0.14 -27.09
C ASP A 116 -4.37 -0.06 -28.62
N TRP A 117 -4.50 -1.31 -29.05
CA TRP A 117 -4.55 -1.65 -30.48
C TRP A 117 -5.73 -0.97 -31.22
N LEU A 118 -6.79 -0.58 -30.49
CA LEU A 118 -7.92 0.20 -31.01
C LEU A 118 -7.67 1.71 -31.04
N LYS A 119 -6.53 2.19 -30.52
CA LYS A 119 -6.10 3.60 -30.48
C LYS A 119 -7.15 4.55 -29.90
N ARG A 120 -7.81 4.15 -28.82
CA ARG A 120 -8.88 4.90 -28.16
C ARG A 120 -8.34 5.93 -27.17
N GLY A 121 -7.07 5.83 -26.80
CA GLY A 121 -6.43 6.64 -25.77
C GLY A 121 -6.74 6.16 -24.34
N PHE A 122 -7.36 5.00 -24.18
CA PHE A 122 -7.61 4.36 -22.89
C PHE A 122 -7.69 2.84 -23.05
N LEU A 123 -7.30 2.12 -21.99
CA LEU A 123 -7.31 0.66 -21.97
C LEU A 123 -8.57 0.13 -21.28
N THR A 124 -9.21 -0.84 -21.90
CA THR A 124 -10.34 -1.58 -21.32
C THR A 124 -9.86 -2.86 -20.65
N SER A 125 -10.65 -3.39 -19.71
CA SER A 125 -10.34 -4.68 -19.07
C SER A 125 -10.22 -5.84 -20.07
N SER A 126 -10.85 -5.73 -21.24
CA SER A 126 -10.79 -6.74 -22.30
C SER A 126 -9.45 -6.70 -23.04
N GLU A 127 -8.93 -5.50 -23.33
CA GLU A 127 -7.61 -5.31 -23.96
C GLU A 127 -6.49 -5.80 -23.04
N PHE A 128 -6.58 -5.46 -21.75
CA PHE A 128 -5.69 -6.02 -20.73
C PHE A 128 -5.77 -7.56 -20.69
N ARG A 129 -6.97 -8.13 -20.51
CA ARG A 129 -7.13 -9.58 -20.39
C ARG A 129 -6.57 -10.31 -21.62
N ARG A 130 -6.88 -9.83 -22.82
CA ARG A 130 -6.42 -10.44 -24.08
C ARG A 130 -4.90 -10.43 -24.23
N TYR A 131 -4.23 -9.36 -23.81
CA TYR A 131 -2.77 -9.27 -23.88
C TYR A 131 -2.10 -10.27 -22.93
N PHE A 132 -2.65 -10.45 -21.73
CA PHE A 132 -2.11 -11.35 -20.72
C PHE A 132 -2.63 -12.79 -20.81
N GLU A 133 -3.70 -13.08 -21.58
CA GLU A 133 -4.23 -14.44 -21.82
C GLU A 133 -3.22 -15.39 -22.48
N GLY A 134 -2.22 -14.86 -23.19
CA GLY A 134 -1.13 -15.65 -23.77
C GLY A 134 0.08 -15.86 -22.85
N TYR A 135 0.15 -15.14 -21.72
CA TYR A 135 1.19 -15.37 -20.72
C TYR A 135 0.73 -16.50 -19.81
N LEU A 136 1.38 -17.67 -19.93
CA LEU A 136 1.26 -18.75 -18.96
C LEU A 136 1.63 -18.19 -17.59
N ASP A 137 0.62 -18.11 -16.74
CA ASP A 137 0.75 -17.60 -15.39
C ASP A 137 1.63 -18.55 -14.58
N GLU A 138 2.95 -18.32 -14.56
CA GLU A 138 3.88 -19.05 -13.67
C GLU A 138 3.43 -18.89 -12.20
N THR A 139 2.70 -17.82 -11.88
CA THR A 139 2.12 -17.63 -10.55
C THR A 139 0.91 -18.52 -10.28
N SER A 140 0.20 -18.99 -11.30
CA SER A 140 -0.83 -20.03 -11.17
C SER A 140 -0.23 -21.37 -10.74
N GLN A 141 0.97 -21.71 -11.22
CA GLN A 141 1.69 -22.92 -10.78
C GLN A 141 2.17 -22.81 -9.33
N LEU A 142 2.67 -21.64 -8.92
CA LEU A 142 3.08 -21.36 -7.55
C LEU A 142 1.89 -21.33 -6.57
N ARG A 143 0.75 -20.76 -6.97
CA ARG A 143 -0.51 -20.81 -6.19
C ARG A 143 -0.99 -22.25 -6.02
N GLN A 144 -0.98 -23.06 -7.08
CA GLN A 144 -1.38 -24.47 -7.00
C GLN A 144 -0.45 -25.33 -6.13
N GLN A 145 0.85 -25.02 -6.07
CA GLN A 145 1.78 -25.69 -5.15
C GLN A 145 1.58 -25.28 -3.69
N ALA A 146 1.25 -24.01 -3.43
CA ALA A 146 0.94 -23.53 -2.08
C ALA A 146 -0.34 -24.16 -1.50
N THR A 147 -1.36 -24.39 -2.32
CA THR A 147 -2.62 -25.04 -1.88
C THR A 147 -2.52 -26.56 -1.77
N ARG A 148 -1.45 -27.19 -2.28
CA ARG A 148 -1.25 -28.65 -2.22
C ARG A 148 -0.49 -29.11 -0.97
N ASN A 149 0.07 -28.16 -0.21
CA ASN A 149 0.84 -28.39 1.01
C ASN A 149 0.08 -27.96 2.29
N GLN A 150 -1.23 -27.72 2.18
CA GLN A 150 -2.18 -27.64 3.31
C GLN A 150 -3.09 -28.85 3.28
#